data_AF-A0A7W0XRS0-F1
#
_entry.id   AF-A0A7W0XRS0-F1
#
_cell.length_a   1.000
_cell.length_b   1.000
_cell.length_c   1.000
_cell.angle_alpha   90.00
_cell.angle_beta   90.00
_cell.angle_gamma   90.00
#
_symmetry.space_group_name_H-M   'P 1'
#
loop_
_entity.id
_entity.type
_entity.pdbx_description
1 polymer ?
#
loop_
_entity_poly.entity_id
_entity_poly.type
_entity_poly.pdbx_seq_one_letter_code
_entity_poly.pdbx_strand_id
1 'polypeptide(L)'
;MGHGCEFETSFQLATRPELVKMDRLAGAKYGPVGWDLVAPTNPTRTYARRPRPEAGHAAIFGDPTEASAEAGQRFIAAVVDALEETFRNLQGSYQERK
;
A
#
# COMPACT_ATOMS: atom_id res chain seq x y z
N MET A 1 -5.57 -3.05 -1.60
CA MET A 1 -4.64 -2.00 -1.11
C MET A 1 -4.08 -1.23 -2.28
N GLY A 2 -4.12 0.11 -2.21
CA GLY A 2 -3.77 0.98 -3.35
C GLY A 2 -2.86 2.13 -2.95
N HIS A 3 -3.38 3.09 -2.20
CA HIS A 3 -2.62 4.26 -1.70
C HIS A 3 -3.33 4.86 -0.50
N GLY A 4 -2.60 5.27 0.55
CA GLY A 4 -3.14 5.72 1.82
C GLY A 4 -3.95 4.63 2.57
N CYS A 5 -3.85 3.38 2.14
CA CYS A 5 -4.59 2.25 2.72
C CYS A 5 -3.93 1.71 4.00
N GLU A 6 -4.52 0.66 4.59
CA GLU A 6 -4.05 0.01 5.81
C GLU A 6 -2.53 -0.24 5.86
N PHE A 7 -1.93 -0.81 4.80
CA PHE A 7 -0.49 -1.10 4.78
C PHE A 7 0.39 0.15 4.89
N GLU A 8 0.13 1.17 4.05
CA GLU A 8 0.93 2.39 4.04
C GLU A 8 0.73 3.20 5.34
N THR A 9 -0.51 3.25 5.84
CA THR A 9 -0.83 3.93 7.10
C THR A 9 -0.20 3.22 8.29
N SER A 10 -0.33 1.89 8.37
CA SER A 10 0.31 1.08 9.41
C SER A 10 1.83 1.22 9.40
N PHE A 11 2.45 1.26 8.21
CA PHE A 11 3.88 1.51 8.07
C PHE A 11 4.30 2.85 8.69
N GLN A 12 3.56 3.93 8.39
CA GLN A 12 3.84 5.24 8.98
C GLN A 12 3.56 5.26 10.49
N LEU A 13 2.49 4.61 10.96
CA LEU A 13 2.20 4.48 12.40
C LEU A 13 3.32 3.74 13.15
N ALA A 14 3.97 2.75 12.53
CA ALA A 14 5.07 2.02 13.13
C ALA A 14 6.40 2.80 13.16
N THR A 15 6.60 3.75 12.25
CA THR A 15 7.92 4.39 12.03
C THR A 15 7.96 5.88 12.36
N ARG A 16 6.86 6.59 12.13
CA ARG A 16 6.69 8.05 12.27
C ARG A 16 5.24 8.39 12.68
N PRO A 17 4.75 7.85 13.82
CA PRO A 17 3.34 7.97 14.21
C PRO A 17 2.85 9.41 14.30
N GLU A 18 3.71 10.37 14.65
CA GLU A 18 3.39 11.79 14.77
C GLU A 18 2.93 12.44 13.45
N LEU A 19 3.30 11.86 12.31
CA LEU A 19 2.91 12.33 10.98
C LEU A 19 1.52 11.86 10.56
N VAL A 20 0.97 10.84 11.22
CA VAL A 20 -0.33 10.25 10.88
C VAL A 20 -1.42 10.89 11.74
N LYS A 21 -2.44 11.45 11.09
CA LYS A 21 -3.57 12.11 11.74
C LYS A 21 -4.84 11.26 11.57
N MET A 22 -4.90 10.14 12.30
CA MET A 22 -6.00 9.16 12.20
C MET A 22 -7.37 9.77 12.51
N ASP A 23 -7.41 10.77 13.40
CA ASP A 23 -8.59 11.56 13.72
C ASP A 23 -9.21 12.27 12.50
N ARG A 24 -8.41 12.58 11.47
CA ARG A 24 -8.88 13.22 10.23
C ARG A 24 -9.54 12.26 9.24
N LEU A 25 -9.58 10.96 9.54
CA LEU A 25 -10.37 10.01 8.74
C LEU A 25 -11.87 10.20 8.96
N ALA A 26 -12.28 10.80 10.08
CA ALA A 26 -13.69 11.10 10.36
C ALA A 26 -14.30 11.96 9.23
N GLY A 27 -15.29 11.40 8.51
CA GLY A 27 -15.95 12.07 7.40
C GLY A 27 -15.18 12.05 6.07
N ALA A 28 -13.96 11.50 6.03
CA ALA A 28 -13.24 11.29 4.78
C ALA A 28 -13.97 10.24 3.93
N LYS A 29 -14.06 10.51 2.62
CA LYS A 29 -14.59 9.55 1.65
C LYS A 29 -13.44 8.90 0.91
N TYR A 30 -13.36 7.59 1.00
CA TYR A 30 -12.40 6.76 0.28
C TYR A 30 -13.10 5.49 -0.20
N GLY A 31 -12.62 4.95 -1.30
CA GLY A 31 -13.22 3.80 -1.97
C GLY A 31 -12.23 2.67 -2.15
N PRO A 32 -12.72 1.47 -2.51
CA PRO A 32 -11.84 0.38 -2.93
C PRO A 32 -10.99 0.82 -4.12
N VAL A 33 -9.85 0.15 -4.31
CA VAL A 33 -9.04 0.33 -5.51
C VAL A 33 -9.89 -0.05 -6.73
N GLY A 34 -9.84 0.77 -7.78
CA GLY A 34 -10.55 0.47 -9.03
C GLY A 34 -9.99 -0.77 -9.73
N TRP A 35 -10.89 -1.57 -10.30
CA TRP A 35 -10.57 -2.73 -11.13
C TRP A 35 -11.31 -2.64 -12.45
N ASP A 36 -10.62 -2.93 -13.55
CA ASP A 36 -11.21 -3.25 -14.84
C ASP A 36 -11.54 -4.74 -14.84
N LEU A 37 -12.83 -5.05 -14.65
CA LEU A 37 -13.35 -6.41 -14.64
C LEU A 37 -13.57 -6.98 -16.05
N VAL A 38 -13.45 -6.15 -17.10
CA VAL A 38 -13.66 -6.53 -18.50
C VAL A 38 -12.37 -6.42 -19.33
N ALA A 39 -11.22 -6.27 -18.66
CA ALA A 39 -9.93 -6.29 -19.30
C ALA A 39 -9.80 -7.56 -20.16
N PRO A 40 -9.13 -7.52 -21.34
CA PRO A 40 -8.99 -8.69 -22.22
C PRO A 40 -8.26 -9.89 -21.59
N THR A 41 -7.74 -9.72 -20.38
CA THR A 41 -7.00 -10.71 -19.60
C THR A 41 -7.68 -10.90 -18.23
N ASN A 42 -6.90 -10.99 -17.14
CA ASN A 42 -7.45 -11.07 -15.78
C ASN A 42 -7.92 -9.69 -15.32
N PRO A 43 -8.83 -9.61 -14.31
CA PRO A 43 -9.22 -8.36 -13.69
C PRO A 43 -7.99 -7.51 -13.38
N THR A 44 -7.88 -6.36 -14.03
CA THR A 44 -6.67 -5.55 -13.99
C THR A 44 -6.95 -4.30 -13.19
N ARG A 45 -6.06 -3.96 -12.26
CA ARG A 45 -6.18 -2.76 -11.44
C ARG A 45 -6.19 -1.52 -12.34
N THR A 46 -7.23 -0.69 -12.25
CA THR A 46 -7.29 0.57 -12.97
C THR A 46 -6.70 1.69 -12.16
N TYR A 47 -5.78 2.42 -12.78
CA TYR A 47 -5.25 3.65 -12.22
C TYR A 47 -6.08 4.81 -12.76
N ALA A 48 -7.00 5.31 -11.95
CA ALA A 48 -7.61 6.60 -12.24
C ALA A 48 -6.56 7.70 -12.04
N ARG A 49 -6.68 8.79 -12.81
CA ARG A 49 -5.91 10.01 -12.56
C ARG A 49 -6.14 10.44 -11.11
N ARG A 50 -5.06 10.76 -10.38
CA ARG A 50 -5.20 11.30 -9.02
C ARG A 50 -6.14 12.51 -9.03
N PRO A 51 -7.15 12.53 -8.13
CA PRO A 51 -8.02 13.69 -7.97
C PRO A 51 -7.19 14.93 -7.66
N ARG A 52 -7.60 16.08 -8.20
CA ARG A 52 -6.96 17.35 -7.86
C ARG A 52 -7.40 17.81 -6.46
N PRO A 53 -6.58 18.59 -5.72
CA PRO A 53 -6.94 19.08 -4.39
C PRO A 53 -8.29 19.82 -4.34
N GLU A 54 -8.63 20.55 -5.41
CA GLU A 54 -9.87 21.34 -5.47
C GLU A 54 -11.13 20.47 -5.47
N ALA A 55 -11.02 19.18 -5.77
CA ALA A 55 -12.14 18.24 -5.75
C ALA A 55 -12.56 17.81 -4.34
N GLY A 56 -11.82 18.21 -3.29
CA GLY A 56 -12.12 17.82 -1.90
C GLY A 56 -12.04 16.31 -1.65
N HIS A 57 -11.36 15.57 -2.54
CA HIS A 57 -11.19 14.13 -2.44
C HIS A 57 -10.02 13.79 -1.51
N ALA A 58 -10.19 12.82 -0.60
CA ALA A 58 -9.17 12.45 0.40
C ALA A 58 -7.87 11.86 -0.21
N ALA A 59 -7.93 11.46 -1.48
CA ALA A 59 -6.85 10.82 -2.24
C ALA A 59 -6.36 9.48 -1.64
N ILE A 60 -7.23 8.86 -0.83
CA ILE A 60 -7.05 7.52 -0.25
C ILE A 60 -7.77 6.50 -1.15
N PHE A 61 -7.09 5.40 -1.44
CA PHE A 61 -7.54 4.29 -2.29
C PHE A 61 -7.30 2.96 -1.55
N GLY A 62 -8.34 2.51 -0.84
CA GLY A 62 -8.30 1.42 0.14
C GLY A 62 -8.56 1.92 1.56
N ASP A 63 -9.09 1.05 2.42
CA ASP A 63 -9.49 1.41 3.78
C ASP A 63 -8.29 1.48 4.74
N PRO A 64 -8.08 2.59 5.46
CA PRO A 64 -7.06 2.69 6.50
C PRO A 64 -7.58 2.54 7.93
N THR A 65 -8.88 2.27 8.18
CA THR A 65 -9.43 2.29 9.56
C THR A 65 -8.82 1.27 10.49
N GLU A 66 -8.42 0.11 9.94
CA GLU A 66 -7.81 -0.98 10.69
C GLU A 66 -6.29 -0.80 10.87
N ALA A 67 -5.72 0.30 10.39
CA ALA A 67 -4.28 0.52 10.45
C ALA A 67 -3.79 0.67 11.89
N SER A 68 -2.70 -0.01 12.21
CA SER A 68 -2.08 0.04 13.54
C SER A 68 -0.56 -0.02 13.44
N ALA A 69 0.11 0.49 14.48
CA ALA A 69 1.57 0.39 14.58
C ALA A 69 2.03 -1.08 14.66
N GLU A 70 1.27 -1.94 15.34
CA GLU A 70 1.57 -3.37 15.47
C GLU A 70 1.47 -4.10 14.12
N ALA A 71 0.40 -3.84 13.35
CA ALA A 71 0.31 -4.35 11.98
C ALA A 71 1.49 -3.84 11.13
N GLY A 72 1.85 -2.57 11.26
CA GLY A 72 2.98 -1.95 10.56
C GLY A 72 4.31 -2.64 10.87
N GLN A 73 4.59 -2.95 12.13
CA GLN A 73 5.78 -3.70 12.54
C GLN A 73 5.83 -5.08 11.87
N ARG A 74 4.70 -5.79 11.84
CA ARG A 74 4.60 -7.11 11.20
C ARG A 74 4.79 -7.03 9.68
N PHE A 75 4.21 -6.02 9.04
CA PHE A 75 4.38 -5.76 7.62
C PHE A 75 5.83 -5.44 7.26
N ILE A 76 6.48 -4.58 8.04
CA ILE A 76 7.89 -4.23 7.85
C ILE A 76 8.78 -5.46 7.99
N ALA A 77 8.58 -6.27 9.04
CA ALA A 77 9.34 -7.50 9.25
C ALA A 77 9.21 -8.44 8.04
N ALA A 78 7.98 -8.72 7.59
CA ALA A 78 7.74 -9.59 6.44
C ALA A 78 8.40 -9.06 5.14
N VAL A 79 8.37 -7.74 4.91
CA VAL A 79 9.02 -7.13 3.74
C VAL A 79 10.54 -7.22 3.84
N VAL A 80 11.11 -6.95 5.01
CA VAL A 80 12.56 -7.02 5.22
C VAL A 80 13.06 -8.47 5.06
N ASP A 81 12.36 -9.44 5.64
CA ASP A 81 12.70 -10.87 5.52
C ASP A 81 12.71 -11.30 4.04
N ALA A 82 11.67 -10.93 3.28
CA ALA A 82 11.57 -11.25 1.86
C ALA A 82 12.66 -10.55 1.03
N LEU A 83 13.00 -9.30 1.34
CA LEU A 83 14.10 -8.59 0.68
C LEU A 83 15.45 -9.23 1.00
N GLU A 84 15.67 -9.62 2.25
CA GLU A 84 16.90 -10.27 2.70
C GLU A 84 17.09 -11.63 2.00
N GLU A 85 16.03 -12.44 1.93
CA GLU A 85 16.01 -13.68 1.14
C GLU A 85 16.30 -13.40 -0.33
N THR A 86 15.64 -12.40 -0.91
CA THR A 86 15.84 -12.01 -2.31
C THR A 86 17.31 -11.66 -2.57
N PHE A 87 17.94 -10.87 -1.72
CA PHE A 87 19.34 -10.48 -1.91
C PHE A 87 20.32 -11.63 -1.67
N ARG A 88 20.04 -12.54 -0.72
CA ARG A 88 20.85 -13.75 -0.52
C ARG A 88 20.80 -14.69 -1.72
N ASN A 89 19.64 -14.76 -2.37
CA ASN A 89 19.39 -15.67 -3.49
C ASN A 89 19.54 -14.98 -4.86
N LEU A 90 19.89 -13.69 -4.89
CA LEU A 90 20.04 -12.94 -6.13
C LEU A 90 21.22 -13.50 -6.92
N GLN A 91 20.93 -14.09 -8.08
CA GLN A 91 21.94 -14.59 -9.01
C GLN A 91 22.13 -13.61 -10.16
N GLY A 92 23.36 -13.56 -10.68
CA GLY A 92 23.65 -12.78 -11.88
C GLY A 92 22.89 -13.34 -13.08
N SER A 93 22.45 -12.47 -14.00
CA SER A 93 21.59 -12.80 -15.16
C SER A 93 22.18 -13.86 -16.12
N TYR A 94 23.46 -14.21 -15.98
CA TYR A 94 24.19 -15.15 -16.83
C TYR A 94 24.90 -16.28 -16.06
N GLN A 95 24.57 -16.48 -14.79
CA GLN A 95 25.04 -17.65 -14.05
C GLN A 95 24.12 -18.85 -14.36
N GLU A 96 24.70 -20.04 -14.52
CA GLU A 96 23.90 -21.26 -14.57
C GLU A 96 23.12 -21.39 -13.26
N ARG A 97 21.79 -21.56 -13.36
CA ARG A 97 20.96 -21.79 -12.18
C ARG A 97 21.36 -23.14 -11.59
N LYS A 98 21.74 -23.13 -10.32
CA LYS A 98 21.95 -24.36 -9.53
C LYS A 98 20.62 -25.03 -9.21
#